data_AF-A0A5X6EUV8-F1
#
_entry.id   AF-A0A5X6EUV8-F1
#
_cell.length_a   1.000
_cell.length_b   1.000
_cell.length_c   1.000
_cell.angle_alpha   90.00
_cell.angle_beta   90.00
_cell.angle_gamma   90.00
#
_symmetry.space_group_name_H-M   'P 1'
#
loop_
_entity.id
_entity.type
_entity.pdbx_description
1 polymer ?
#
loop_
_entity_poly.entity_id
_entity_poly.type
_entity_poly.pdbx_seq_one_letter_code
_entity_poly.pdbx_strand_id
1 'polypeptide(L)'
;MAFSWTEERIHYLHEHAGMLTSREIAEALGTNVTAVRNMAARLRLSLRIRGYTYGQADQVHKLYASRGGVSVRDISAKTGLSYGTVSYILYAANRKTKPLYNRIRFVEFETEESTRFGVETELIDARRTCLERLTSEPGVQDIWLLDGAHFKARNIYFTELITSARSRNRGRFLNDAGVDLAAEDER
;
A
#
# COMPACT_ATOMS: atom_id res chain seq x y z
N MET A 1 -9.43 -26.23 -37.21
CA MET A 1 -8.58 -26.58 -36.05
C MET A 1 -9.17 -25.94 -34.80
N ALA A 2 -9.23 -26.67 -33.68
CA ALA A 2 -9.71 -26.12 -32.41
C ALA A 2 -8.66 -25.20 -31.80
N PHE A 3 -9.08 -24.07 -31.23
CA PHE A 3 -8.19 -23.16 -30.51
C PHE A 3 -7.58 -23.85 -29.29
N SER A 4 -6.27 -23.72 -29.11
CA SER A 4 -5.51 -24.30 -28.00
C SER A 4 -4.67 -23.22 -27.32
N TRP A 5 -4.45 -23.36 -26.01
CA TRP A 5 -3.56 -22.47 -25.26
C TRP A 5 -2.14 -23.01 -25.35
N THR A 6 -1.33 -22.42 -26.24
CA THR A 6 0.11 -22.67 -26.32
C THR A 6 0.86 -21.72 -25.38
N GLU A 7 2.14 -22.02 -25.13
CA GLU A 7 2.97 -21.19 -24.26
C GLU A 7 3.12 -19.77 -24.78
N GLU A 8 3.22 -19.58 -26.09
CA GLU A 8 3.27 -18.26 -26.74
C GLU A 8 1.96 -17.48 -26.54
N ARG A 9 0.82 -18.17 -26.62
CA ARG A 9 -0.50 -17.55 -26.41
C ARG A 9 -0.74 -17.19 -24.94
N ILE A 10 -0.22 -18.02 -24.02
CA ILE A 10 -0.23 -17.73 -22.59
C ILE A 10 0.66 -16.51 -22.32
N HIS A 11 1.86 -16.47 -22.90
CA HIS A 11 2.78 -15.33 -22.80
C HIS A 11 2.15 -14.05 -23.33
N TYR A 12 1.53 -14.10 -24.51
CA TYR A 12 0.82 -12.96 -25.09
C TYR A 12 -0.29 -12.44 -24.16
N LEU A 13 -1.08 -13.35 -23.56
CA LEU A 13 -2.10 -13.00 -22.59
C LEU A 13 -1.51 -12.34 -21.33
N HIS A 14 -0.33 -12.78 -20.88
CA HIS A 14 0.39 -12.18 -19.75
C HIS A 14 0.89 -10.77 -20.04
N GLU A 15 1.47 -10.54 -21.22
CA GLU A 15 2.00 -9.23 -21.60
C GLU A 15 0.90 -8.19 -21.80
N HIS A 16 -0.23 -8.60 -22.37
CA HIS A 16 -1.28 -7.67 -22.78
C HIS A 16 -2.46 -7.57 -21.80
N ALA A 17 -2.46 -8.38 -20.73
CA ALA A 17 -3.48 -8.32 -19.68
C ALA A 17 -3.54 -6.91 -19.06
N GLY A 18 -4.71 -6.29 -19.12
CA GLY A 18 -4.93 -4.93 -18.60
C GLY A 18 -4.45 -3.82 -19.54
N MET A 19 -3.61 -4.10 -20.55
CA MET A 19 -3.27 -3.11 -21.60
C MET A 19 -4.32 -3.09 -22.70
N LEU A 20 -4.74 -4.27 -23.13
CA LEU A 20 -5.76 -4.47 -24.15
C LEU A 20 -7.08 -4.92 -23.52
N THR A 21 -8.19 -4.57 -24.17
CA THR A 21 -9.50 -5.10 -23.84
C THR A 21 -9.56 -6.60 -24.15
N SER A 22 -10.45 -7.32 -23.46
CA SER A 22 -10.65 -8.75 -23.74
C SER A 22 -11.06 -9.05 -25.19
N ARG A 23 -11.58 -8.05 -25.91
CA ARG A 23 -11.94 -8.16 -27.33
C ARG A 23 -10.69 -8.08 -28.21
N GLU A 24 -9.84 -7.08 -28.02
CA GLU A 24 -8.58 -6.93 -28.76
C GLU A 24 -7.65 -8.13 -28.55
N ILE A 25 -7.59 -8.65 -27.31
CA ILE A 25 -6.82 -9.88 -27.03
C ILE A 25 -7.42 -11.10 -27.75
N ALA A 26 -8.75 -11.20 -27.81
CA ALA A 26 -9.40 -12.31 -28.51
C ALA A 26 -9.16 -12.26 -30.02
N GLU A 27 -9.21 -11.06 -30.61
CA GLU A 27 -8.91 -10.84 -32.03
C GLU A 27 -7.45 -11.20 -32.35
N ALA A 28 -6.49 -10.72 -31.55
CA ALA A 28 -5.07 -11.01 -31.73
C ALA A 28 -4.74 -12.51 -31.61
N LEU A 29 -5.42 -13.22 -30.71
CA LEU A 29 -5.22 -14.66 -30.50
C LEU A 29 -6.05 -15.55 -31.44
N GLY A 30 -6.92 -14.96 -32.27
CA GLY A 30 -7.84 -15.70 -33.13
C GLY A 30 -8.82 -16.58 -32.34
N THR A 31 -9.34 -16.08 -31.22
CA THR A 31 -10.21 -16.81 -30.30
C THR A 31 -11.44 -15.98 -29.89
N ASN A 32 -12.22 -16.48 -28.92
CA ASN A 32 -13.37 -15.75 -28.38
C ASN A 32 -13.06 -15.11 -27.01
N VAL A 33 -13.79 -14.03 -26.72
CA VAL A 33 -13.64 -13.24 -25.48
C VAL A 33 -13.84 -14.09 -24.22
N THR A 34 -14.75 -15.07 -24.26
CA THR A 34 -15.03 -15.97 -23.13
C THR A 34 -13.82 -16.86 -22.82
N ALA A 35 -13.15 -17.39 -23.82
CA ALA A 35 -11.94 -18.19 -23.67
C ALA A 35 -10.82 -17.37 -23.02
N VAL A 36 -10.63 -16.13 -23.48
CA VAL A 36 -9.66 -15.18 -22.89
C VAL A 36 -9.96 -14.91 -21.42
N ARG A 37 -11.21 -14.61 -21.07
CA ARG A 37 -11.62 -14.36 -19.68
C ARG A 37 -11.45 -15.58 -18.79
N ASN A 38 -11.82 -16.76 -19.27
CA ASN A 38 -11.68 -18.00 -18.53
C ASN A 38 -10.21 -18.35 -18.29
N MET A 39 -9.35 -18.15 -19.30
CA MET A 39 -7.92 -18.39 -19.13
C MET A 39 -7.29 -17.35 -18.21
N ALA A 40 -7.63 -16.06 -18.35
CA ALA A 40 -7.17 -15.03 -17.43
C ALA A 40 -7.59 -15.34 -15.98
N ALA A 41 -8.81 -15.83 -15.74
CA ALA A 41 -9.24 -16.26 -14.41
C ALA A 41 -8.42 -17.46 -13.89
N ARG A 42 -8.11 -18.45 -14.74
CA ARG A 42 -7.23 -19.58 -14.40
C ARG A 42 -5.81 -19.14 -14.04
N LEU A 43 -5.27 -18.18 -14.80
CA LEU A 43 -3.95 -17.59 -14.60
C LEU A 43 -3.92 -16.50 -13.52
N ARG A 44 -5.08 -16.20 -12.90
CA ARG A 44 -5.24 -15.12 -11.90
C ARG A 44 -4.84 -13.74 -12.42
N LEU A 45 -5.05 -13.49 -13.71
CA LEU A 45 -4.82 -12.22 -14.39
C LEU A 45 -6.06 -11.32 -14.33
N SER A 46 -5.87 -10.07 -13.91
CA SER A 46 -6.92 -9.06 -13.99
C SER A 46 -6.91 -8.39 -15.36
N LEU A 47 -7.96 -8.63 -16.15
CA LEU A 47 -8.16 -7.95 -17.45
C LEU A 47 -8.81 -6.57 -17.30
N ARG A 48 -9.22 -6.18 -16.09
CA ARG A 48 -10.04 -4.99 -15.82
C ARG A 48 -9.23 -3.76 -15.42
N ILE A 49 -8.00 -3.94 -14.96
CA ILE A 49 -7.22 -2.82 -14.43
C ILE A 49 -6.22 -2.42 -15.48
N ARG A 50 -6.35 -1.19 -15.97
CA ARG A 50 -5.41 -0.62 -16.93
C ARG A 50 -4.06 -0.38 -16.25
N GLY A 51 -2.99 -0.89 -16.85
CA GLY A 51 -1.64 -0.38 -16.63
C GLY A 51 -0.75 -1.11 -15.62
N TYR A 52 -0.94 -2.41 -15.37
CA TYR A 52 0.13 -3.19 -14.73
C TYR A 52 0.15 -4.67 -15.14
N THR A 53 1.35 -5.22 -15.32
CA THR A 53 1.59 -6.62 -15.67
C THR A 53 1.66 -7.51 -14.42
N TYR A 54 1.54 -8.83 -14.62
CA TYR A 54 1.74 -9.81 -13.53
C TYR A 54 3.13 -9.70 -12.88
N GLY A 55 4.17 -9.46 -13.68
CA GLY A 55 5.53 -9.25 -13.17
C GLY A 55 5.63 -8.03 -12.25
N GLN A 56 4.96 -6.94 -12.62
CA GLN A 56 4.88 -5.75 -11.76
C GLN A 56 4.10 -6.03 -10.47
N ALA A 57 3.04 -6.83 -10.51
CA ALA A 57 2.31 -7.24 -9.31
C ALA A 57 3.14 -8.12 -8.37
N ASP A 58 3.87 -9.09 -8.91
CA ASP A 58 4.79 -9.94 -8.14
C ASP A 58 5.92 -9.11 -7.53
N GLN A 59 6.44 -8.14 -8.28
CA GLN A 59 7.44 -7.20 -7.78
C GLN A 59 6.89 -6.32 -6.65
N VAL A 60 5.64 -5.82 -6.75
CA VAL A 60 4.96 -5.11 -5.66
C VAL A 60 4.90 -5.98 -4.39
N HIS A 61 4.51 -7.26 -4.51
CA HIS A 61 4.44 -8.17 -3.37
C HIS A 61 5.82 -8.49 -2.77
N LYS A 62 6.86 -8.67 -3.59
CA LYS A 62 8.24 -8.91 -3.14
C LYS A 62 8.83 -7.71 -2.42
N LEU A 63 8.67 -6.51 -3.00
CA LEU A 63 9.13 -5.27 -2.38
C LEU A 63 8.41 -5.02 -1.05
N TYR A 64 7.12 -5.32 -1.00
CA TYR A 64 6.33 -5.23 0.21
C TYR A 64 6.77 -6.23 1.29
N ALA A 65 7.03 -7.48 0.93
CA ALA A 65 7.45 -8.53 1.87
C ALA A 65 8.88 -8.35 2.41
N SER A 66 9.65 -7.38 1.88
CA SER A 66 10.99 -7.09 2.36
C SER A 66 10.96 -6.47 3.77
N ARG A 67 11.94 -6.83 4.62
CA ARG A 67 11.98 -6.44 6.06
C ARG A 67 12.26 -4.94 6.32
N GLY A 68 12.18 -4.08 5.30
CA GLY A 68 12.70 -2.71 5.34
C GLY A 68 11.68 -1.58 5.51
N GLY A 69 10.44 -1.85 5.92
CA GLY A 69 9.46 -0.77 6.14
C GLY A 69 9.20 0.08 4.89
N VAL A 70 9.08 -0.55 3.72
CA VAL A 70 8.94 0.14 2.44
C VAL A 70 7.52 0.71 2.30
N SER A 71 7.40 2.01 2.04
CA SER A 71 6.08 2.65 1.88
C SER A 71 5.46 2.32 0.51
N VAL A 72 4.14 2.44 0.38
CA VAL A 72 3.44 2.30 -0.92
C VAL A 72 3.95 3.30 -1.94
N ARG A 73 4.39 4.49 -1.49
CA ARG A 73 4.98 5.52 -2.35
C ARG A 73 6.33 5.08 -2.90
N ASP A 74 7.16 4.42 -2.08
CA ASP A 74 8.44 3.87 -2.52
C ASP A 74 8.24 2.71 -3.48
N ILE A 75 7.24 1.85 -3.23
CA ILE A 75 6.89 0.77 -4.14
C ILE A 75 6.42 1.35 -5.48
N SER A 76 5.51 2.34 -5.45
CA SER A 76 5.04 3.09 -6.62
C SER A 76 6.21 3.64 -7.44
N ALA A 77 7.18 4.31 -6.80
CA ALA A 77 8.38 4.82 -7.45
C ALA A 77 9.25 3.71 -8.05
N LYS A 78 9.42 2.58 -7.34
CA LYS A 78 10.24 1.44 -7.78
C LYS A 78 9.61 0.60 -8.89
N THR A 79 8.28 0.51 -8.93
CA THR A 79 7.55 -0.33 -9.89
C THR A 79 7.02 0.46 -11.09
N GLY A 80 7.12 1.80 -11.06
CA GLY A 80 6.55 2.68 -12.08
C GLY A 80 5.02 2.65 -12.13
N LEU A 81 4.38 2.14 -11.07
CA LEU A 81 2.93 2.00 -10.98
C LEU A 81 2.34 3.18 -10.24
N SER A 82 1.12 3.57 -10.58
CA SER A 82 0.43 4.59 -9.81
C SER A 82 0.21 4.14 -8.37
N TYR A 83 0.21 5.08 -7.43
CA TYR A 83 -0.10 4.82 -6.03
C TYR A 83 -1.41 4.02 -5.85
N GLY A 84 -2.46 4.41 -6.59
CA GLY A 84 -3.75 3.72 -6.57
C GLY A 84 -3.66 2.27 -7.06
N THR A 85 -2.83 2.01 -8.08
CA THR A 85 -2.57 0.67 -8.61
C THR A 85 -1.84 -0.21 -7.61
N VAL A 86 -0.78 0.30 -6.97
CA VAL A 86 -0.04 -0.44 -5.93
C VAL A 86 -0.94 -0.74 -4.74
N SER A 87 -1.73 0.24 -4.30
CA SER A 87 -2.72 0.08 -3.23
C SER A 87 -3.76 -0.98 -3.59
N TYR A 88 -4.24 -0.99 -4.83
CA TYR A 88 -5.14 -2.03 -5.32
C TYR A 88 -4.47 -3.41 -5.30
N ILE A 89 -3.25 -3.57 -5.80
CA ILE A 89 -2.55 -4.87 -5.83
C ILE A 89 -2.39 -5.46 -4.42
N LEU A 90 -2.07 -4.62 -3.44
CA LEU A 90 -1.85 -5.06 -2.06
C LEU A 90 -3.15 -5.30 -1.29
N TYR A 91 -4.19 -4.48 -1.51
CA TYR A 91 -5.37 -4.41 -0.63
C TYR A 91 -6.71 -4.68 -1.30
N ALA A 92 -6.78 -4.82 -2.63
CA ALA A 92 -7.98 -5.31 -3.28
C ALA A 92 -8.17 -6.77 -2.89
N ALA A 93 -8.83 -6.97 -1.76
CA ALA A 93 -9.16 -8.27 -1.23
C ALA A 93 -9.87 -9.06 -2.33
N ASN A 94 -9.29 -10.21 -2.69
CA ASN A 94 -10.10 -11.27 -3.22
C ASN A 94 -11.12 -11.60 -2.13
N ARG A 95 -12.43 -11.50 -2.44
CA ARG A 95 -13.55 -11.73 -1.50
C ARG A 95 -13.49 -13.09 -0.77
N LYS A 96 -12.57 -13.98 -1.15
CA LYS A 96 -12.36 -15.32 -0.61
C LYS A 96 -11.13 -15.46 0.31
N THR A 97 -10.24 -14.48 0.41
CA THR A 97 -8.99 -14.57 1.22
C THR A 97 -8.93 -13.46 2.26
N LYS A 98 -8.58 -13.79 3.51
CA LYS A 98 -8.32 -12.81 4.58
C LYS A 98 -7.29 -11.76 4.09
N PRO A 99 -7.41 -10.49 4.50
CA PRO A 99 -6.43 -9.47 4.16
C PRO A 99 -5.06 -9.93 4.68
N LEU A 100 -4.08 -10.01 3.78
CA LEU A 100 -2.72 -10.47 4.09
C LEU A 100 -1.91 -9.42 4.89
N TYR A 101 -2.42 -8.19 4.98
CA TYR A 101 -1.67 -6.99 5.40
C TYR A 101 -2.55 -6.04 6.23
N ASN A 102 -1.96 -5.40 7.25
CA ASN A 102 -2.63 -4.43 8.12
C ASN A 102 -2.17 -3.00 7.78
N ARG A 103 -3.12 -2.07 7.66
CA ARG A 103 -2.82 -0.63 7.49
C ARG A 103 -2.70 0.01 8.88
N ILE A 104 -1.56 0.62 9.18
CA ILE A 104 -1.40 1.48 10.35
C ILE A 104 -1.27 2.92 9.81
N ARG A 105 -2.12 3.81 10.29
CA ARG A 105 -2.08 5.21 9.91
C ARG A 105 -1.26 5.97 10.94
N PHE A 106 -0.42 6.86 10.46
CA PHE A 106 0.41 7.75 11.26
C PHE A 106 0.05 9.20 10.95
N VAL A 107 0.17 10.04 11.96
CA VAL A 107 0.22 11.49 11.84
C VAL A 107 1.66 11.88 12.06
N GLU A 108 2.30 12.37 11.01
CA GLU A 108 3.63 12.94 11.06
C GLU A 108 3.53 14.45 11.22
N PHE A 109 4.32 15.01 12.13
CA PHE A 109 4.34 16.44 12.39
C PHE A 109 5.68 16.89 12.95
N GLU A 110 5.94 18.20 12.86
CA GLU A 110 7.11 18.84 13.45
C GLU A 110 6.70 19.64 14.68
N THR A 111 7.51 19.61 15.74
CA THR A 111 7.32 20.48 16.92
C THR A 111 7.89 21.88 16.69
N GLU A 112 7.64 22.79 17.62
CA GLU A 112 8.25 24.14 17.64
C GLU A 112 9.79 24.06 17.66
N GLU A 113 10.34 23.02 18.30
CA GLU A 113 11.77 22.71 18.36
C GLU A 113 12.33 22.06 17.08
N SER A 114 11.51 21.98 16.01
CA SER A 114 11.86 21.33 14.73
C SER A 114 12.16 19.82 14.83
N THR A 115 11.67 19.16 15.89
CA THR A 115 11.76 17.70 16.01
C THR A 115 10.56 17.05 15.32
N ARG A 116 10.82 16.01 14.51
CA ARG A 116 9.78 15.28 13.77
C ARG A 116 9.29 14.09 14.59
N PHE A 117 7.97 13.96 14.70
CA PHE A 117 7.32 12.82 15.33
C PHE A 117 6.32 12.19 14.36
N GLY A 118 6.28 10.85 14.37
CA GLY A 118 5.22 10.07 13.73
C GLY A 118 4.45 9.32 14.80
N VAL A 119 3.15 9.63 14.95
CA VAL A 119 2.28 8.98 15.94
C VAL A 119 1.17 8.22 15.26
N GLU A 120 0.93 6.97 15.67
CA GLU A 120 -0.19 6.18 15.17
C GLU A 120 -1.53 6.88 15.45
N THR A 121 -2.41 6.97 14.46
CA THR A 121 -3.70 7.65 14.59
C THR A 121 -4.58 7.02 15.66
N GLU A 122 -4.41 5.73 15.94
CA GLU A 122 -5.15 5.02 17.00
C GLU A 122 -4.75 5.46 18.40
N LEU A 123 -3.57 6.06 18.56
CA LEU A 123 -3.06 6.57 19.83
C LEU A 123 -3.45 8.03 20.08
N ILE A 124 -4.07 8.70 19.10
CA ILE A 124 -4.51 10.08 19.22
C ILE A 124 -5.87 10.13 19.92
N ASP A 125 -6.00 11.00 20.91
CA ASP A 125 -7.27 11.27 21.58
C ASP A 125 -8.18 12.08 20.65
N ALA A 126 -9.02 11.37 19.90
CA ALA A 126 -10.00 11.96 18.98
C ALA A 126 -11.04 12.88 19.67
N ARG A 127 -11.16 12.87 21.01
CA ARG A 127 -12.05 13.79 21.74
C ARG A 127 -11.42 15.16 21.93
N ARG A 128 -10.09 15.21 22.01
CA ARG A 128 -9.30 16.43 22.24
C ARG A 128 -8.63 16.95 20.98
N THR A 129 -8.37 16.08 20.01
CA THR A 129 -7.74 16.40 18.74
C THR A 129 -8.68 16.09 17.58
N CYS A 130 -9.15 17.15 16.91
CA CYS A 130 -9.96 17.03 15.70
C CYS A 130 -9.08 16.68 14.49
N LEU A 131 -8.96 15.39 14.19
CA LEU A 131 -8.17 14.86 13.07
C LEU A 131 -8.54 15.47 11.70
N GLU A 132 -9.80 15.85 11.48
CA GLU A 132 -10.26 16.47 10.22
C GLU A 132 -9.71 17.89 9.99
N ARG A 133 -9.34 18.59 11.07
CA ARG A 133 -8.77 19.95 11.02
C ARG A 133 -7.25 19.95 10.80
N LEU A 134 -6.57 18.86 11.18
CA LEU A 134 -5.11 18.76 11.16
C LEU A 134 -4.47 19.01 9.79
N THR A 135 -5.12 18.58 8.69
CA THR A 135 -4.62 18.83 7.32
C THR A 135 -5.24 20.03 6.62
N SER A 136 -6.32 20.57 7.18
CA SER A 136 -7.15 21.57 6.50
C SER A 136 -6.74 22.99 6.85
N GLU A 137 -6.19 23.19 8.06
CA GLU A 137 -5.80 24.51 8.57
C GLU A 137 -4.28 24.65 8.63
N PRO A 138 -3.69 25.65 7.93
CA PRO A 138 -2.28 25.97 8.11
C PRO A 138 -2.07 26.63 9.48
N GLY A 139 -1.08 26.15 10.24
CA GLY A 139 -0.74 26.71 11.56
C GLY A 139 -0.18 25.68 12.53
N VAL A 140 0.10 26.15 13.75
CA VAL A 140 0.43 25.29 14.88
C VAL A 140 -0.87 24.75 15.48
N GLN A 141 -0.96 23.43 15.64
CA GLN A 141 -2.15 22.74 16.15
C GLN A 141 -1.79 21.80 17.30
N ASP A 142 -2.72 21.62 18.24
CA ASP A 142 -2.53 20.77 19.40
C ASP A 142 -2.91 19.31 19.12
N ILE A 143 -1.96 18.39 19.31
CA ILE A 143 -2.17 16.94 19.22
C ILE A 143 -2.08 16.33 20.63
N TRP A 144 -3.16 15.70 21.05
CA TRP A 144 -3.29 15.00 22.32
C TRP A 144 -3.31 13.50 22.09
N LEU A 145 -2.54 12.76 22.87
CA LEU A 145 -2.51 11.30 22.84
C LEU A 145 -3.35 10.71 23.98
N LEU A 146 -3.74 9.44 23.82
CA LEU A 146 -4.55 8.70 24.80
C LEU A 146 -3.86 8.51 26.15
N ASP A 147 -2.52 8.55 26.19
CA ASP A 147 -1.72 8.48 27.42
C ASP A 147 -1.60 9.83 28.15
N GLY A 148 -2.16 10.90 27.57
CA GLY A 148 -2.13 12.26 28.12
C GLY A 148 -0.99 13.12 27.60
N ALA A 149 -0.11 12.61 26.73
CA ALA A 149 0.93 13.40 26.08
C ALA A 149 0.32 14.47 25.15
N HIS A 150 1.00 15.61 25.07
CA HIS A 150 0.55 16.79 24.33
C HIS A 150 1.68 17.37 23.48
N PHE A 151 1.37 17.65 22.22
CA PHE A 151 2.30 18.21 21.26
C PHE A 151 1.70 19.44 20.58
N LYS A 152 2.53 20.48 20.42
CA LYS A 152 2.27 21.57 19.48
C LYS A 152 2.90 21.23 18.14
N ALA A 153 2.06 20.96 17.15
CA ALA A 153 2.43 20.39 15.87
C ALA A 153 2.28 21.40 14.73
N ARG A 154 3.26 21.45 13.83
CA ARG A 154 3.20 22.15 12.54
C ARG A 154 3.63 21.19 11.43
N ASN A 155 3.40 21.58 10.16
CA ASN A 155 3.74 20.73 9.00
C ASN A 155 3.18 19.31 9.15
N ILE A 156 1.86 19.22 9.37
CA ILE A 156 1.18 17.97 9.71
C ILE A 156 0.79 17.22 8.43
N TYR A 157 1.19 15.96 8.34
CA TYR A 157 0.85 15.09 7.22
C TYR A 157 0.37 13.73 7.72
N PHE A 158 -0.61 13.16 7.04
CA PHE A 158 -0.99 11.78 7.27
C PHE A 158 -0.12 10.87 6.40
N THR A 159 0.54 9.91 7.04
CA THR A 159 1.25 8.84 6.37
C THR A 159 0.61 7.50 6.73
N GLU A 160 0.72 6.53 5.83
CA GLU A 160 0.23 5.18 6.08
C GLU A 160 1.43 4.23 6.01
N LEU A 161 1.73 3.58 7.13
CA LEU A 161 2.75 2.54 7.22
C LEU A 161 2.05 1.19 7.31
N ILE A 162 2.55 0.22 6.56
CA ILE A 162 1.80 -1.01 6.34
C ILE A 162 2.66 -2.18 6.80
N THR A 163 2.13 -2.93 7.75
CA THR A 163 2.86 -3.99 8.44
C THR A 163 2.29 -5.35 8.05
N SER A 164 3.15 -6.37 7.99
CA SER A 164 2.68 -7.75 7.82
C SER A 164 1.79 -8.15 9.02
N ALA A 165 0.81 -9.02 8.80
CA ALA A 165 -0.19 -9.42 9.80
C ALA A 165 0.39 -10.06 11.11
N ARG A 166 1.71 -10.20 11.22
CA ARG A 166 2.42 -10.55 12.45
C ARG A 166 3.46 -9.49 12.80
N SER A 167 3.00 -8.38 13.38
CA SER A 167 3.79 -7.65 14.38
C SER A 167 2.84 -6.81 15.22
N ARG A 168 2.17 -7.45 16.19
CA ARG A 168 1.79 -6.74 17.41
C ARG A 168 3.06 -6.60 18.23
N ASN A 169 3.92 -5.65 17.88
CA ASN A 169 4.89 -5.14 18.83
C ASN A 169 4.38 -3.80 19.31
N ARG A 170 4.27 -3.70 20.64
CA ARG A 170 3.81 -2.55 21.40
C ARG A 170 4.58 -1.29 20.97
N GLY A 171 3.83 -0.19 20.91
CA GLY A 171 4.24 1.20 20.65
C GLY A 171 5.70 1.42 20.28
N ARG A 172 5.96 1.70 19.00
CA ARG A 172 7.25 2.19 18.53
C ARG A 172 7.15 3.67 18.20
N PHE A 173 7.84 4.50 18.98
CA PHE A 173 8.18 5.86 18.60
C PHE A 173 9.47 5.79 17.77
N LEU A 174 9.43 6.26 16.52
CA LEU A 174 10.59 6.31 15.62
C LEU A 174 10.91 7.76 15.29
N ASN A 175 12.17 8.17 15.51
CA ASN A 175 12.72 9.43 15.01
C ASN A 175 13.37 9.25 13.62
N ASP A 176 13.72 10.36 12.95
CA ASP A 176 14.26 10.48 11.57
C ASP A 176 15.58 9.69 11.30
N ALA A 177 16.14 9.03 12.32
CA ALA A 177 17.31 8.15 12.22
C ALA A 177 16.97 6.64 12.30
N GLY A 178 15.70 6.26 12.46
CA GLY A 178 15.29 4.86 12.61
C GLY A 178 15.77 4.18 13.91
N VAL A 179 16.14 4.97 14.92
CA VAL A 179 16.58 4.47 16.23
C VAL A 179 15.39 4.35 17.18
N ASP A 180 15.28 3.18 17.81
CA ASP A 180 14.26 2.81 18.80
C ASP A 180 14.64 3.42 20.17
N LEU A 181 13.87 4.39 20.65
CA LEU A 181 14.13 5.10 21.92
C LEU A 181 13.76 4.27 23.17
N ALA A 182 13.30 3.03 23.02
CA ALA A 182 12.94 2.14 24.13
C ALA A 182 14.10 1.26 24.66
N ALA A 183 15.34 1.49 24.23
CA ALA A 183 16.49 0.62 24.53
C ALA A 183 17.60 1.27 25.38
N GLU A 184 17.25 2.22 26.25
CA GLU A 184 18.17 2.70 27.30
C GLU A 184 17.50 2.64 28.67
N ASP A 185 17.29 1.42 29.17
CA ASP A 185 17.18 1.21 30.62
C ASP A 185 17.66 -0.21 30.96
N GLU A 186 18.97 -0.41 30.89
CA GLU A 186 19.64 -1.49 31.62
C GLU A 186 21.11 -1.08 31.87
N ARG A 187 21.32 -0.33 32.95
CA ARG A 187 22.53 -0.46 33.79
C ARG A 187 22.31 0.08 35.20
#